data_AF-A0A7R7VJ33-F1
#
_entry.id   AF-A0A7R7VJ33-F1
#
_cell.length_a   1.000
_cell.length_b   1.000
_cell.length_c   1.000
_cell.angle_alpha   90.00
_cell.angle_beta   90.00
_cell.angle_gamma   90.00
#
_symmetry.space_group_name_H-M   'P 1'
#
loop_
_entity.id
_entity.type
_entity.pdbx_description
1 polymer ?
#
loop_
_entity_poly.entity_id
_entity_poly.type
_entity_poly.pdbx_seq_one_letter_code
_entity_poly.pdbx_strand_id
1 'polypeptide(L)'
;MLTFETESLQGAQPITEKLTSLPFSKVAHQVSTLDAQPSNEQGGILVMVTGALLIDEEQRPMNYTQTFQLQPDGQGSYFVFNDIFRLVYGA
;
A
#
# COMPACT_ATOMS: atom_id res chain seq x y z
N MET A 1 6.66 -5.02 -6.90
CA MET A 1 7.67 -4.83 -5.83
C MET A 1 6.99 -4.08 -4.70
N LEU A 2 7.26 -4.45 -3.46
CA LEU A 2 6.81 -3.72 -2.26
C LEU A 2 8.02 -3.09 -1.59
N THR A 3 7.93 -1.82 -1.20
CA THR A 3 8.81 -1.21 -0.21
C THR A 3 8.01 -0.90 1.04
N PHE A 4 8.30 -1.56 2.16
CA PHE A 4 7.60 -1.39 3.45
C PHE A 4 8.57 -0.84 4.50
N GLU A 5 8.36 0.39 4.98
CA GLU A 5 9.19 1.04 6.01
C GLU A 5 10.71 1.17 5.75
N THR A 6 11.21 0.72 4.59
CA THR A 6 12.60 0.77 4.03
C THR A 6 12.94 -0.56 3.34
N GLU A 7 12.32 -1.66 3.76
CA GLU A 7 12.59 -2.99 3.25
C GLU A 7 11.96 -3.18 1.87
N SER A 8 12.74 -3.62 0.89
CA SER A 8 12.28 -3.84 -0.48
C SER A 8 12.17 -5.32 -0.81
N LEU A 9 11.01 -5.72 -1.33
CA LEU A 9 10.61 -7.10 -1.58
C LEU A 9 10.11 -7.25 -3.02
N GLN A 10 10.60 -8.27 -3.71
CA GLN A 10 10.25 -8.55 -5.10
C GLN A 10 9.51 -9.88 -5.25
N GLY A 11 8.42 -9.87 -5.99
CA GLY A 11 7.60 -11.06 -6.25
C GLY A 11 6.50 -11.28 -5.22
N ALA A 12 5.43 -11.98 -5.62
CA ALA A 12 4.22 -12.13 -4.80
C ALA A 12 4.46 -12.90 -3.50
N GLN A 13 5.32 -13.92 -3.51
CA GLN A 13 5.58 -14.75 -2.33
C GLN A 13 6.27 -13.96 -1.20
N PRO A 14 7.45 -13.33 -1.41
CA PRO A 14 8.09 -12.52 -0.36
C PRO A 14 7.21 -11.36 0.14
N ILE A 15 6.42 -10.76 -0.75
CA ILE A 15 5.45 -9.71 -0.39
C ILE A 15 4.38 -10.26 0.55
N THR A 16 3.81 -11.42 0.24
CA THR A 16 2.78 -12.06 1.06
C THR A 16 3.33 -12.48 2.42
N GLU A 17 4.52 -13.08 2.44
CA GLU A 17 5.23 -13.45 3.68
C GLU A 17 5.46 -12.23 4.57
N LYS A 18 5.93 -11.11 4.00
CA LYS A 18 6.09 -9.86 4.76
C LYS A 18 4.78 -9.38 5.37
N LEU A 19 3.74 -9.21 4.55
CA LEU A 19 2.45 -8.65 4.99
C LEU A 19 1.76 -9.54 6.04
N THR A 20 1.91 -10.86 5.93
CA THR A 20 1.36 -11.83 6.91
C THR A 20 2.20 -11.95 8.18
N SER A 21 3.49 -11.58 8.14
CA SER A 21 4.39 -11.60 9.31
C SER A 21 4.26 -10.40 10.24
N LEU A 22 3.49 -9.37 9.86
CA LEU A 22 3.35 -8.16 10.66
C LEU A 22 2.68 -8.48 12.01
N PRO A 23 3.14 -7.87 13.12
CA PRO A 23 2.78 -8.31 14.47
C PRO A 23 1.44 -7.76 14.95
N PHE A 24 0.37 -7.98 14.17
CA PHE A 24 -1.00 -7.60 14.53
C PHE A 24 -2.01 -8.64 14.02
N SER A 25 -3.14 -8.76 14.72
CA SER A 25 -4.19 -9.73 14.35
C SER A 25 -5.25 -9.10 13.45
N LYS A 26 -5.55 -7.82 13.69
CA LYS A 26 -6.51 -7.05 12.90
C LYS A 26 -5.91 -5.70 12.55
N VAL A 27 -6.16 -5.26 11.32
CA VAL A 27 -5.83 -3.91 10.87
C VAL A 27 -7.00 -3.37 10.05
N ALA A 28 -7.45 -2.17 10.38
CA ALA A 28 -8.44 -1.43 9.60
C ALA A 28 -7.79 -0.18 9.01
N HIS A 29 -7.89 -0.04 7.68
CA HIS A 29 -7.40 1.13 6.96
C HIS A 29 -8.50 2.18 6.91
N GLN A 30 -8.23 3.38 7.42
CA GLN A 30 -9.08 4.56 7.26
C GLN A 30 -8.45 5.48 6.21
N VAL A 31 -8.96 5.42 4.99
CA VAL A 31 -8.51 6.29 3.90
C VAL A 31 -9.00 7.71 4.15
N SER A 32 -8.06 8.67 4.15
CA SER A 32 -8.36 10.10 4.27
C SER A 32 -8.39 10.77 2.90
N THR A 33 -7.34 10.56 2.09
CA THR A 33 -7.30 11.04 0.71
C THR A 33 -6.86 9.93 -0.23
N LEU A 34 -7.33 10.02 -1.46
CA LEU A 34 -6.92 9.16 -2.56
C LEU A 34 -6.89 10.00 -3.82
N ASP A 35 -5.70 10.10 -4.42
CA ASP A 35 -5.45 10.82 -5.65
C ASP A 35 -4.88 9.85 -6.68
N ALA A 36 -5.39 9.91 -7.92
CA ALA A 36 -4.97 9.00 -8.99
C ALA A 36 -4.66 9.75 -10.29
N GLN A 37 -3.64 9.27 -11.01
CA GLN A 37 -3.21 9.81 -12.30
C GLN A 37 -2.85 8.67 -13.27
N PRO A 38 -3.04 8.84 -14.59
CA PRO A 38 -2.42 7.97 -15.58
C PRO A 38 -0.89 7.98 -15.42
N SER A 39 -0.26 6.81 -15.36
CA SER A 39 1.19 6.66 -15.15
C SER A 39 1.98 6.37 -16.42
N ASN A 40 1.33 5.84 -17.46
CA ASN A 40 1.94 5.53 -18.76
C ASN A 40 0.87 5.43 -19.86
N GLU A 41 1.32 5.30 -21.11
CA GLU A 41 0.44 5.17 -22.28
C GLU A 41 -0.24 3.79 -22.38
N GLN A 42 0.26 2.79 -21.64
CA GLN A 42 -0.27 1.43 -21.62
C GLN A 42 -1.47 1.26 -20.66
N GLY A 43 -1.97 2.36 -20.08
CA GLY A 43 -3.12 2.34 -19.18
C GLY A 43 -2.77 2.09 -17.71
N GLY A 44 -1.50 2.18 -17.33
CA GLY A 44 -1.10 2.09 -15.92
C GLY A 44 -1.60 3.29 -15.12
N ILE A 45 -1.86 3.10 -13.82
CA ILE A 45 -2.40 4.13 -12.92
C ILE A 45 -1.44 4.31 -11.74
N LEU A 46 -1.09 5.56 -11.43
CA LEU A 46 -0.41 5.92 -10.19
C LEU A 46 -1.46 6.39 -9.18
N VAL A 47 -1.48 5.78 -8.00
CA VAL A 47 -2.40 6.12 -6.91
C VAL A 47 -1.59 6.48 -5.68
N MET A 48 -1.91 7.61 -5.05
CA MET A 48 -1.36 8.01 -3.75
C MET A 48 -2.50 8.05 -2.73
N VAL A 49 -2.30 7.35 -1.62
CA VAL A 49 -3.26 7.24 -0.52
C VAL A 49 -2.64 7.83 0.73
N THR A 50 -3.40 8.66 1.43
CA THR A 50 -3.09 9.03 2.82
C THR A 50 -4.20 8.54 3.73
N GLY A 51 -3.87 8.16 4.96
CA GLY A 51 -4.87 7.65 5.88
C GLY A 51 -4.30 7.33 7.24
N ALA A 52 -5.07 6.56 8.00
CA ALA A 52 -4.67 6.04 9.29
C ALA A 52 -4.95 4.54 9.41
N LEU A 53 -4.07 3.82 10.10
CA LEU A 53 -4.23 2.43 10.47
C LEU A 53 -4.76 2.35 11.90
N LEU A 54 -5.87 1.65 12.09
CA LEU A 54 -6.28 1.14 13.39
C LEU A 54 -5.79 -0.29 13.51
N ILE A 55 -4.97 -0.56 14.51
CA ILE A 55 -4.41 -1.88 14.77
C ILE A 55 -5.09 -2.48 15.99
N ASP A 56 -5.60 -3.70 15.85
CA ASP A 56 -6.34 -4.44 16.87
C ASP A 56 -7.47 -3.61 17.53
N GLU A 57 -7.45 -3.43 18.84
CA GLU A 57 -8.38 -2.56 19.60
C GLU A 57 -7.69 -1.28 20.09
N GLU A 58 -6.51 -0.94 19.56
CA GLU A 58 -5.82 0.28 19.94
C GLU A 58 -6.61 1.53 19.53
N GLN A 59 -6.78 2.44 20.48
CA GLN A 59 -7.47 3.71 20.23
C GLN A 59 -6.61 4.73 19.51
N ARG A 60 -5.30 4.46 19.31
CA ARG A 60 -4.38 5.41 18.68
C ARG A 60 -4.15 5.03 17.22
N PRO A 61 -4.82 5.73 16.27
CA PRO A 61 -4.57 5.50 14.85
C PRO A 61 -3.13 5.92 14.48
N MET A 62 -2.47 5.13 13.65
CA MET A 62 -1.17 5.46 13.08
C MET A 62 -1.34 5.99 11.66
N ASN A 63 -0.93 7.22 11.41
CA ASN A 63 -1.03 7.79 10.07
C ASN A 63 -0.08 7.05 9.11
N TYR A 64 -0.50 6.92 7.86
CA TYR A 64 0.30 6.31 6.81
C TYR A 64 0.09 7.03 5.47
N THR A 65 1.07 6.84 4.58
CA THR A 65 0.96 7.10 3.16
C THR A 65 1.30 5.82 2.40
N GLN A 66 0.59 5.56 1.32
CA GLN A 66 0.86 4.42 0.46
C GLN A 66 0.69 4.80 -1.00
N THR A 67 1.67 4.43 -1.83
CA THR A 67 1.64 4.69 -3.27
C THR A 67 1.58 3.38 -4.02
N PHE A 68 0.62 3.25 -4.93
CA PHE A 68 0.48 2.12 -5.81
C PHE A 68 0.70 2.53 -7.26
N GLN A 69 1.50 1.76 -7.98
CA GLN A 69 1.47 1.76 -9.43
C GLN A 69 0.74 0.51 -9.91
N LEU A 70 -0.43 0.71 -10.49
CA LEU A 70 -1.25 -0.33 -11.08
C LEU A 70 -0.90 -0.50 -12.55
N GLN A 71 -0.83 -1.74 -13.03
CA GLN A 71 -0.69 -2.06 -14.45
C GLN A 71 -1.85 -2.98 -14.87
N PRO A 72 -2.38 -2.83 -16.10
CA PRO A 72 -3.42 -3.72 -16.60
C PRO A 72 -2.92 -5.17 -16.66
N ASP A 73 -3.79 -6.12 -16.31
CA ASP A 73 -3.49 -7.55 -16.36
C ASP A 73 -3.81 -8.20 -17.73
N GLY A 74 -4.36 -7.42 -18.66
CA GLY A 74 -4.80 -7.87 -19.99
C GLY A 74 -6.15 -8.61 -19.99
N GLN A 75 -6.78 -8.80 -18.84
CA GLN A 75 -8.08 -9.47 -18.66
C GLN A 75 -9.18 -8.51 -18.19
N GLY A 76 -8.90 -7.20 -18.20
CA GLY A 76 -9.84 -6.16 -17.78
C GLY A 76 -9.72 -5.77 -16.31
N SER A 77 -8.69 -6.24 -15.61
CA SER A 77 -8.38 -5.84 -14.23
C SER A 77 -6.96 -5.25 -14.15
N TYR A 78 -6.50 -5.01 -12.93
CA TYR A 78 -5.18 -4.46 -12.63
C TYR A 78 -4.46 -5.33 -11.60
N PHE A 79 -3.13 -5.30 -11.66
CA PHE A 79 -2.28 -5.80 -10.58
C PHE A 79 -1.36 -4.67 -10.08
N VAL A 80 -0.90 -4.82 -8.84
CA VAL A 80 0.03 -3.87 -8.22
C VAL A 80 1.45 -4.16 -8.71
N PHE A 81 1.98 -3.29 -9.56
CA PHE A 81 3.35 -3.39 -10.05
C PHE A 81 4.37 -2.83 -9.05
N ASN A 82 4.09 -1.64 -8.51
CA ASN A 82 4.85 -1.04 -7.41
C ASN A 82 3.93 -0.70 -6.23
N ASP A 83 4.41 -0.94 -5.03
CA ASP A 83 3.76 -0.61 -3.76
C ASP A 83 4.82 0.00 -2.83
N ILE A 84 4.56 1.20 -2.30
CA ILE A 84 5.45 1.86 -1.34
C ILE A 84 4.60 2.28 -0.15
N PHE A 85 4.90 1.71 1.02
CA PHE A 85 4.21 1.98 2.27
C PHE A 85 5.14 2.68 3.27
N ARG A 86 4.61 3.72 3.91
CA ARG A 86 5.25 4.44 5.02
C ARG A 86 4.24 4.88 6.07
N LEU A 87 4.58 4.65 7.33
CA LEU A 87 4.00 5.33 8.47
C LEU A 87 4.47 6.78 8.50
N VAL A 88 3.54 7.67 8.84
CA VAL A 88 3.78 9.08 9.03
C VAL A 88 3.81 9.36 10.52
N TYR A 89 5.01 9.41 11.07
CA TYR A 89 5.23 9.79 12.46
C TYR A 89 5.01 11.30 12.59
N GLY A 90 4.23 11.72 13.58
CA GLY A 90 4.10 13.14 13.92
C GLY A 90 5.48 13.72 14.24
N ALA A 91 5.72 14.96 13.78
CA ALA A 91 6.94 15.71 14.09
C ALA A 91 7.02 16.08 15.58
#